data_AF-A0A418M3G5-F1
#
_entry.id   AF-A0A418M3G5-F1
#
_cell.length_a   1.000
_cell.length_b   1.000
_cell.length_c   1.000
_cell.angle_alpha   90.00
_cell.angle_beta   90.00
_cell.angle_gamma   90.00
#
_symmetry.space_group_name_H-M   'P 1'
#
loop_
_entity.id
_entity.type
_entity.pdbx_description
1 polymer ?
#
loop_
_entity_poly.entity_id
_entity_poly.type
_entity_poly.pdbx_seq_one_letter_code
_entity_poly.pdbx_strand_id
1 'polypeptide(L)'
;MKIDEMHQEDFFVLVAPDGTPQTATLGQDIPESFAITKLLAKAGYGQTPEALIRQGFRFMPVKLTITQNGPHDEAKNLALAKPKGLRPSQ
;
A
#
# COMPACT_ATOMS: atom_id res chain seq x y z
N MET A 1 -27.11 -15.46 -2.52
CA MET A 1 -26.02 -14.48 -2.75
C MET A 1 -25.49 -14.08 -1.39
N LYS A 2 -24.21 -14.34 -1.10
CA LYS A 2 -23.57 -13.79 0.11
C LYS A 2 -23.27 -12.32 -0.19
N ILE A 3 -23.62 -11.46 0.75
CA ILE A 3 -23.39 -10.02 0.68
C ILE A 3 -21.89 -9.80 0.83
N ASP A 4 -21.29 -9.07 -0.12
CA ASP A 4 -19.89 -8.66 -0.05
C ASP A 4 -19.70 -7.76 1.18
N GLU A 5 -18.93 -8.23 2.17
CA GLU A 5 -18.56 -7.40 3.31
C GLU A 5 -17.50 -6.39 2.85
N MET A 6 -17.96 -5.18 2.52
CA MET A 6 -17.07 -4.05 2.22
C MET A 6 -16.45 -3.54 3.53
N HIS A 7 -15.21 -3.95 3.80
CA HIS A 7 -14.40 -3.35 4.84
C HIS A 7 -13.81 -2.03 4.34
N GLN A 8 -14.19 -0.91 4.99
CA GLN A 8 -13.58 0.40 4.77
C GLN A 8 -12.66 0.72 5.94
N GLU A 9 -11.37 0.89 5.64
CA GLU A 9 -10.37 1.31 6.60
C GLU A 9 -9.75 2.62 6.11
N ASP A 10 -9.52 3.55 7.05
CA ASP A 10 -8.87 4.82 6.76
C ASP A 10 -7.35 4.59 6.72
N PHE A 11 -6.75 4.86 5.57
CA PHE A 11 -5.31 4.82 5.35
C PHE A 11 -4.80 6.19 4.94
N PHE A 12 -3.49 6.37 4.96
CA PHE A 12 -2.80 7.52 4.41
C PHE A 12 -1.91 7.09 3.26
N VAL A 13 -1.87 7.90 2.21
CA VAL A 13 -0.99 7.70 1.06
C VAL A 13 -0.35 9.02 0.66
N LEU A 14 0.85 8.96 0.12
CA LEU A 14 1.46 10.12 -0.52
C LEU A 14 0.77 10.36 -1.88
N VAL A 15 0.34 11.59 -2.12
CA VAL A 15 -0.32 12.02 -3.37
C VAL A 15 0.57 13.05 -4.07
N ALA A 16 0.78 12.86 -5.36
CA ALA A 16 1.54 13.78 -6.21
C ALA A 16 0.76 15.08 -6.50
N PRO A 17 1.42 16.17 -6.92
CA PRO A 17 0.75 17.44 -7.21
C PRO A 17 -0.35 17.37 -8.29
N ASP A 18 -0.28 16.36 -9.17
CA ASP A 18 -1.27 16.07 -10.20
C ASP A 18 -2.49 15.27 -9.67
N GLY A 19 -2.50 14.92 -8.38
CA GLY A 19 -3.52 14.12 -7.74
C GLY A 19 -3.28 12.62 -7.76
N THR A 20 -2.18 12.14 -8.36
CA THR A 20 -1.91 10.70 -8.51
C THR A 20 -1.45 10.08 -7.17
N PRO A 21 -2.17 9.07 -6.63
CA PRO A 21 -1.78 8.41 -5.39
C PRO A 21 -0.60 7.45 -5.59
N GLN A 22 0.39 7.54 -4.70
CA GLN A 22 1.56 6.66 -4.67
C GLN A 22 1.27 5.47 -3.76
N THR A 23 0.52 4.49 -4.25
CA THR A 23 0.00 3.35 -3.46
C THR A 23 1.08 2.54 -2.72
N ALA A 24 2.32 2.55 -3.19
CA ALA A 24 3.46 1.96 -2.49
C ALA A 24 3.78 2.61 -1.13
N THR A 25 3.23 3.79 -0.85
CA THR A 25 3.42 4.55 0.40
C THR A 25 2.25 4.41 1.37
N LEU A 26 1.32 3.49 1.11
CA LEU A 26 0.12 3.31 1.93
C LEU A 26 0.49 2.89 3.37
N GLY A 27 -0.01 3.61 4.37
CA GLY A 27 0.14 3.30 5.80
C GLY A 27 -1.14 3.60 6.57
N GLN A 28 -1.33 3.00 7.74
CA GLN A 28 -2.53 3.19 8.57
C GLN A 28 -2.61 4.61 9.15
N ASP A 29 -1.45 5.27 9.30
CA ASP A 29 -1.34 6.66 9.71
C ASP A 29 -0.25 7.40 8.92
N ILE A 30 -0.13 8.71 9.18
CA ILE A 30 0.90 9.54 8.55
C ILE A 30 2.32 9.08 8.93
N PRO A 31 2.66 8.82 10.22
CA PRO A 31 3.98 8.30 10.59
C PRO A 31 4.39 7.04 9.82
N GLU A 32 3.47 6.07 9.67
CA GLU A 32 3.73 4.82 8.94
C GLU A 32 3.94 5.09 7.45
N SER A 33 3.05 5.85 6.81
CA SER A 33 3.20 6.24 5.40
C SER A 33 4.51 6.99 5.13
N PHE A 34 4.91 7.87 6.06
CA PHE A 34 6.19 8.57 6.03
C PHE A 34 7.38 7.60 6.17
N ALA A 35 7.31 6.66 7.12
CA ALA A 35 8.34 5.65 7.34
C ALA A 35 8.52 4.74 6.11
N ILE A 36 7.43 4.28 5.50
CA ILE A 36 7.44 3.49 4.26
C ILE A 36 8.09 4.29 3.13
N THR A 37 7.69 5.53 2.94
CA THR A 37 8.29 6.42 1.91
C THR A 37 9.80 6.58 2.13
N LYS A 38 10.24 6.71 3.39
CA LYS A 38 11.66 6.78 3.74
C LYS A 38 12.41 5.46 3.48
N LEU A 39 11.78 4.32 3.73
CA LEU A 39 12.32 3.00 3.43
C LEU A 39 12.51 2.80 1.92
N LEU A 40 11.52 3.18 1.11
CA LEU A 40 11.60 3.11 -0.35
C LEU A 40 12.75 3.96 -0.88
N ALA A 41 12.88 5.21 -0.41
CA ALA A 41 13.99 6.07 -0.78
C ALA A 41 15.36 5.46 -0.43
N LYS A 42 15.48 4.86 0.77
CA LYS A 42 16.71 4.17 1.20
C LYS A 42 17.04 2.94 0.34
N ALA A 43 16.01 2.27 -0.18
CA ALA A 43 16.15 1.14 -1.09
C ALA A 43 16.42 1.57 -2.56
N GLY A 44 16.57 2.88 -2.84
CA GLY A 44 16.82 3.41 -4.18
C GLY A 44 15.55 3.66 -5.00
N TYR A 45 14.37 3.55 -4.39
CA TYR A 45 13.09 3.82 -5.04
C TYR A 45 12.58 5.20 -4.65
N GLY A 46 12.74 6.17 -5.57
CA GLY A 46 12.22 7.53 -5.40
C GLY A 46 13.10 8.43 -4.53
N GLN A 47 12.46 9.38 -3.85
CA GLN A 47 13.13 10.42 -3.06
C GLN A 47 12.66 10.40 -1.61
N THR A 48 13.40 11.06 -0.72
CA THR A 48 12.99 11.14 0.70
C THR A 48 11.67 11.90 0.85
N PRO A 49 10.87 11.60 1.89
CA PRO A 49 9.61 12.30 2.12
C PRO A 49 9.74 13.83 2.14
N GLU A 50 10.83 14.35 2.71
CA GLU A 50 11.09 15.79 2.82
C GLU A 50 11.32 16.44 1.45
N ALA A 51 12.00 15.73 0.53
CA ALA A 51 12.20 16.21 -0.84
C ALA A 51 10.88 16.24 -1.61
N LEU A 52 10.06 15.19 -1.47
CA LEU A 52 8.75 15.08 -2.11
C LEU A 52 7.78 16.16 -1.60
N ILE A 53 7.76 16.44 -0.29
CA ILE A 53 6.91 17.50 0.29
C ILE A 53 7.26 18.87 -0.31
N ARG A 54 8.55 19.17 -0.54
CA ARG A 54 9.01 20.41 -1.20
C ARG A 54 8.59 20.49 -2.66
N GLN A 55 8.42 19.35 -3.32
CA GLN A 55 7.90 19.25 -4.70
C GLN A 55 6.37 19.30 -4.77
N GLY A 56 5.69 19.47 -3.63
CA GLY A 56 4.23 19.62 -3.58
C GLY A 56 3.48 18.33 -3.28
N PHE A 57 4.16 17.21 -3.01
CA PHE A 57 3.48 15.99 -2.57
C PHE A 57 2.86 16.19 -1.18
N ARG A 58 1.75 15.50 -0.92
CA ARG A 58 1.00 15.59 0.34
C ARG A 58 0.56 14.20 0.80
N PHE A 59 0.63 13.95 2.10
CA PHE A 59 -0.01 12.78 2.69
C PHE A 59 -1.50 13.06 2.81
N MET A 60 -2.33 12.21 2.22
CA MET A 60 -3.78 12.38 2.22
C MET A 60 -4.47 11.11 2.72
N PRO A 61 -5.58 11.26 3.46
CA PRO A 61 -6.40 10.12 3.83
C PRO A 61 -7.06 9.52 2.58
N VAL A 62 -7.07 8.20 2.49
CA VAL A 62 -7.72 7.43 1.44
C VAL A 62 -8.50 6.28 2.03
N LYS A 63 -9.58 5.90 1.35
CA LYS A 63 -10.35 4.71 1.68
C LYS A 63 -9.88 3.55 0.84
N LEU A 64 -9.32 2.54 1.48
CA LEU A 64 -9.02 1.27 0.82
C LEU A 64 -10.29 0.43 0.80
N THR A 65 -10.67 -0.09 -0.38
CA THR A 65 -11.71 -1.12 -0.50
C THR A 65 -11.04 -2.41 -0.94
N ILE A 66 -11.10 -3.44 -0.11
CA ILE A 66 -10.62 -4.78 -0.46
C ILE A 66 -11.81 -5.59 -0.97
N THR A 67 -11.84 -5.87 -2.27
CA THR A 67 -12.85 -6.76 -2.86
C THR A 67 -12.41 -8.20 -2.68
N GLN A 68 -13.01 -8.92 -1.72
CA GLN A 68 -12.74 -10.33 -1.50
C GLN A 68 -13.65 -11.20 -2.37
N ASN A 69 -13.09 -11.81 -3.42
CA ASN A 69 -13.81 -12.80 -4.23
C ASN A 69 -13.62 -14.20 -3.63
N GLY A 70 -14.33 -14.52 -2.54
CA GLY A 70 -14.34 -15.89 -1.98
C GLY A 70 -14.67 -15.98 -0.47
N PRO A 71 -14.95 -17.19 0.05
CA PRO A 71 -15.25 -17.38 1.48
C PRO A 71 -14.04 -17.03 2.37
N HIS A 72 -14.32 -16.38 3.51
CA HIS A 72 -13.37 -15.83 4.49
C HIS A 72 -12.24 -16.80 4.91
N ASP A 73 -12.51 -18.11 4.98
CA ASP A 73 -11.54 -19.10 5.46
C ASP A 73 -10.48 -19.56 4.43
N GLU A 74 -10.62 -19.21 3.15
CA GLU A 74 -9.65 -19.59 2.12
C GLU A 74 -8.51 -18.56 1.97
N ALA A 75 -8.76 -17.28 2.27
CA ALA A 75 -7.79 -16.21 2.07
C ALA A 75 -6.59 -16.28 3.03
N LYS A 76 -6.80 -16.70 4.29
CA LYS A 76 -5.70 -16.91 5.26
C LYS A 76 -4.72 -18.00 4.84
N ASN A 77 -5.20 -19.03 4.14
CA ASN A 77 -4.37 -20.14 3.69
C ASN A 77 -3.54 -19.81 2.44
N LEU A 78 -3.99 -18.88 1.60
CA LEU A 78 -3.25 -18.37 0.45
C LEU A 78 -2.12 -17.40 0.84
N ALA A 79 -2.33 -16.56 1.85
CA ALA A 79 -1.29 -15.62 2.34
C ALA A 79 -0.12 -16.32 3.06
N LEU A 80 -0.37 -17.50 3.64
CA LEU A 80 0.64 -18.32 4.34
C LEU A 80 1.26 -19.41 3.44
N ALA A 81 0.69 -19.67 2.27
CA ALA A 81 1.27 -20.57 1.28
C ALA A 81 2.46 -19.87 0.61
N LYS A 82 3.68 -20.26 0.98
CA LYS A 82 4.91 -19.85 0.28
C LYS A 82 4.69 -19.94 -1.24
N PRO A 83 5.07 -18.93 -2.04
CA PRO A 83 4.92 -18.97 -3.48
C PRO A 83 5.64 -20.21 -4.02
N LYS A 84 4.87 -21.14 -4.57
CA LYS A 84 5.40 -22.33 -5.24
C LYS A 84 6.00 -21.88 -6.58
N GLY A 85 7.31 -21.64 -6.58
CA GLY A 85 8.10 -21.54 -7.81
C GLY A 85 8.43 -20.12 -8.28
N LEU A 86 9.37 -19.47 -7.61
CA LEU A 86 10.38 -18.68 -8.33
C LEU A 86 11.56 -19.63 -8.54
N ARG A 87 11.68 -20.18 -9.76
CA ARG A 87 12.90 -20.89 -10.15
C ARG A 87 14.07 -19.90 -10.04
N PRO A 88 15.18 -20.23 -9.36
CA PRO A 88 16.41 -19.50 -9.61
C PRO A 88 16.77 -19.72 -11.08
N SER A 89 16.90 -18.64 -11.82
CA SER A 89 17.65 -18.68 -13.07
C SER A 89 19.11 -18.93 -12.73
N GLN A 90 19.69 -19.91 -13.42
CA GLN A 90 21.10 -20.38 -13.43
C GLN A 90 21.37 -21.64 -12.62
#